data_AF-A0A970PXZ3-F1
#
_entry.id   AF-A0A970PXZ3-F1
#
_cell.length_a   1.000
_cell.length_b   1.000
_cell.length_c   1.000
_cell.angle_alpha   90.00
_cell.angle_beta   90.00
_cell.angle_gamma   90.00
#
_symmetry.space_group_name_H-M   'P 1'
#
loop_
_entity.id
_entity.type
_entity.pdbx_description
1 polymer ?
#
loop_
_entity_poly.entity_id
_entity_poly.type
_entity_poly.pdbx_seq_one_letter_code
_entity_poly.pdbx_strand_id
1 'polypeptide(L)'
;MARVKGKGQRTHCDYLIITNNKVYFIELKSTFKEGDLYQKISNQFKGSLCITDYIDSVLLNFYDKKKFFANIEKKFILFYKNSPINLKSSKELKSEKTNKNEQFKMIQVDNDQIVTINELE
;
A
#
# COMPACT_ATOMS: atom_id res chain seq x y z
N MET A 1 -10.58 -27.27 20.13
CA MET A 1 -9.90 -26.99 18.85
C MET A 1 -8.97 -25.80 19.02
N ALA A 2 -7.66 -26.02 19.06
CA ALA A 2 -6.68 -24.95 19.15
C ALA A 2 -6.59 -24.21 17.81
N ARG A 3 -6.79 -22.88 17.82
CA ARG A 3 -6.41 -22.02 16.68
C ARG A 3 -4.89 -22.11 16.53
N VAL A 4 -4.42 -22.84 15.52
CA VAL A 4 -3.03 -22.76 15.08
C VAL A 4 -2.79 -21.30 14.69
N LYS A 5 -2.01 -20.57 15.48
CA LYS A 5 -1.49 -19.24 15.11
C LYS A 5 -0.54 -19.44 13.92
N GLY A 6 -1.10 -19.55 12.72
CA GLY A 6 -0.32 -19.48 11.50
C GLY A 6 0.42 -18.15 11.49
N LYS A 7 1.76 -18.19 11.53
CA LYS A 7 2.65 -17.04 11.28
C LYS A 7 2.61 -16.62 9.79
N GLY A 8 1.46 -16.74 9.14
CA GLY A 8 1.22 -16.17 7.82
C GLY A 8 1.03 -14.67 7.99
N GLN A 9 2.13 -13.94 8.18
CA GLN A 9 2.09 -12.49 8.04
C GLN A 9 1.51 -12.20 6.66
N ARG A 10 0.54 -11.29 6.57
CA ARG A 10 0.08 -10.79 5.26
C ARG A 10 1.30 -10.21 4.55
N THR A 11 1.74 -10.88 3.49
CA THR A 11 2.92 -10.50 2.69
C THR A 11 2.54 -9.67 1.47
N HIS A 12 1.25 -9.39 1.27
CA HIS A 12 0.71 -8.72 0.09
C HIS A 12 -0.16 -7.54 0.51
N CYS A 13 -0.32 -6.60 -0.42
CA CYS A 13 -1.27 -5.50 -0.28
C CYS A 13 -2.72 -5.98 -0.39
N ASP A 14 -3.66 -5.24 0.20
CA ASP A 14 -5.08 -5.63 0.21
C ASP A 14 -5.74 -5.58 -1.18
N TYR A 15 -5.38 -4.62 -2.04
CA TYR A 15 -5.95 -4.49 -3.39
C TYR A 15 -4.90 -4.25 -4.47
N LEU A 16 -5.21 -4.75 -5.66
CA LEU A 16 -4.52 -4.45 -6.92
C LEU A 16 -5.57 -3.96 -7.93
N ILE A 17 -5.46 -2.71 -8.37
CA ILE A 17 -6.36 -2.15 -9.40
C ILE A 17 -5.55 -1.93 -10.67
N ILE A 18 -6.00 -2.52 -11.78
CA ILE A 18 -5.34 -2.43 -13.08
C ILE A 18 -6.19 -1.54 -13.99
N THR A 19 -5.56 -0.52 -14.55
CA THR A 19 -6.13 0.32 -15.62
C THR A 19 -5.33 0.12 -16.90
N ASN A 20 -5.64 0.89 -17.96
CA ASN A 20 -4.94 0.77 -19.24
C ASN A 20 -3.43 1.05 -19.15
N ASN A 21 -3.01 1.95 -18.24
CA ASN A 21 -1.62 2.42 -18.17
C ASN A 21 -1.02 2.37 -16.76
N LYS A 22 -1.83 2.11 -15.73
CA LYS A 22 -1.40 2.14 -14.33
C LYS A 22 -1.86 0.89 -13.57
N VAL A 23 -1.06 0.48 -12.60
CA VAL A 23 -1.42 -0.50 -11.58
C VAL A 23 -1.26 0.13 -10.22
N TYR A 24 -2.36 0.12 -9.46
CA TYR A 24 -2.41 0.65 -8.11
C TYR A 24 -2.32 -0.50 -7.11
N PHE A 25 -1.26 -0.49 -6.31
CA PHE A 25 -1.07 -1.37 -5.16
C PHE A 25 -1.58 -0.62 -3.93
N ILE A 26 -2.65 -1.12 -3.33
CA ILE A 26 -3.35 -0.41 -2.26
C ILE A 26 -3.32 -1.25 -0.99
N GLU A 27 -2.85 -0.65 0.10
CA GLU A 27 -2.92 -1.21 1.45
C GLU A 27 -3.86 -0.37 2.33
N LEU A 28 -4.68 -1.04 3.15
CA LEU A 28 -5.59 -0.39 4.08
C LEU A 28 -5.15 -0.65 5.53
N LYS A 29 -5.06 0.41 6.34
CA LYS A 29 -4.81 0.29 7.79
C LYS A 29 -5.86 1.04 8.60
N SER A 30 -6.44 0.37 9.59
CA SER A 30 -7.35 1.00 10.55
C SER A 30 -6.65 1.98 11.51
N THR A 31 -5.33 1.86 11.65
CA THR A 31 -4.50 2.75 12.48
C THR A 31 -3.12 2.84 11.85
N PHE A 32 -2.57 4.04 11.74
CA PHE A 32 -1.18 4.25 11.35
C PHE A 32 -0.37 4.82 12.53
N LYS A 33 0.77 4.18 12.84
CA LYS A 33 1.78 4.71 13.75
C LYS A 33 3.10 4.69 13.00
N GLU A 34 3.74 5.84 12.87
CA GLU A 34 5.07 5.95 12.24
C GLU A 34 6.08 5.02 12.92
N GLY A 35 6.96 4.41 12.12
CA GLY A 35 7.95 3.41 12.57
C GLY A 35 7.73 2.04 11.93
N ASP A 36 7.74 0.97 12.75
CA ASP A 36 7.64 -0.45 12.34
C ASP A 36 6.56 -0.77 11.31
N LEU A 37 5.49 0.04 11.25
CA LEU A 37 4.41 -0.14 10.31
C LEU A 37 4.81 0.21 8.87
N TYR A 38 5.68 1.22 8.67
CA TYR A 38 6.16 1.61 7.34
C TYR A 38 6.93 0.48 6.67
N GLN A 39 7.87 -0.15 7.39
CA GLN A 39 8.64 -1.28 6.87
C GLN A 39 7.76 -2.49 6.55
N LYS A 40 6.75 -2.76 7.38
CA LYS A 40 5.77 -3.83 7.13
C LYS A 40 4.98 -3.56 5.85
N ILE A 41 4.51 -2.34 5.66
CA ILE A 41 3.75 -1.94 4.46
C ILE A 41 4.63 -2.00 3.20
N SER A 42 5.87 -1.51 3.27
CA SER A 42 6.85 -1.66 2.18
C SER A 42 7.06 -3.14 1.81
N ASN A 43 7.17 -4.03 2.80
CA ASN A 43 7.29 -5.47 2.55
C ASN A 43 6.01 -6.07 1.93
N GLN A 44 4.83 -5.60 2.33
CA GLN A 44 3.55 -6.00 1.71
C GLN A 44 3.50 -5.61 0.23
N PHE A 45 3.90 -4.39 -0.11
CA PHE A 45 3.97 -3.94 -1.49
C PHE A 45 5.00 -4.75 -2.30
N LYS A 46 6.18 -5.03 -1.74
CA LYS A 46 7.18 -5.88 -2.39
C LYS A 46 6.67 -7.30 -2.65
N GLY A 47 5.92 -7.88 -1.72
CA GLY A 47 5.36 -9.21 -1.93
C GLY A 47 4.31 -9.21 -3.03
N SER A 48 3.48 -8.17 -3.15
CA SER A 48 2.57 -8.02 -4.31
C SER A 48 3.32 -7.79 -5.63
N LEU A 49 4.40 -7.02 -5.62
CA LEU A 49 5.24 -6.79 -6.79
C LEU A 49 5.85 -8.11 -7.30
N CYS A 50 6.33 -8.95 -6.38
CA CYS A 50 6.85 -10.28 -6.71
C CYS A 50 5.79 -11.15 -7.41
N ILE A 51 4.53 -11.07 -7.01
CA ILE A 51 3.44 -11.77 -7.71
C ILE A 51 3.30 -11.25 -9.15
N THR A 52 3.33 -9.93 -9.35
CA THR A 52 3.23 -9.37 -10.71
C THR A 52 4.41 -9.75 -11.60
N ASP A 53 5.63 -9.80 -11.04
CA ASP A 53 6.81 -10.27 -11.75
C ASP A 53 6.71 -11.76 -12.11
N TYR A 54 6.18 -12.57 -11.19
CA TYR A 54 5.91 -13.99 -11.45
C TYR A 54 4.89 -14.18 -12.58
N ILE A 55 3.80 -13.42 -12.59
CA ILE A 55 2.81 -13.47 -13.67
C ILE A 55 3.45 -13.13 -15.01
N ASP A 56 4.27 -12.07 -15.07
CA ASP A 56 5.00 -11.69 -16.28
C ASP A 56 5.98 -12.78 -16.74
N SER A 57 6.68 -13.43 -15.81
CA SER A 57 7.53 -14.58 -16.12
C SER A 57 6.72 -15.75 -16.67
N VAL A 58 5.52 -16.02 -16.15
CA VAL A 58 4.65 -17.09 -16.67
C VAL A 58 4.15 -16.74 -18.07
N LEU A 59 3.69 -15.51 -18.29
CA LEU A 59 3.23 -15.04 -19.59
C LEU A 59 4.31 -15.15 -20.66
N LEU A 60 5.55 -14.76 -20.32
CA LEU A 60 6.68 -14.85 -21.22
C LEU A 60 7.08 -16.31 -21.49
N ASN A 61 7.29 -17.10 -20.43
CA ASN A 61 7.93 -18.42 -20.57
C ASN A 61 6.97 -19.50 -21.07
N PHE A 62 5.67 -19.40 -20.79
CA PHE A 62 4.71 -20.44 -21.16
C PHE A 62 3.81 -20.06 -22.33
N TYR A 63 3.60 -18.76 -22.55
CA TYR A 63 2.65 -18.28 -23.56
C TYR A 63 3.29 -17.39 -24.63
N ASP A 64 4.61 -17.17 -24.56
CA ASP A 64 5.37 -16.26 -25.43
C ASP A 64 4.69 -14.88 -25.57
N LYS A 65 4.07 -14.43 -24.47
CA LYS A 65 3.43 -13.12 -24.40
C LYS A 65 4.41 -12.10 -23.83
N LYS A 66 4.31 -10.87 -24.32
CA LYS A 66 5.05 -9.74 -23.77
C LYS A 66 4.69 -9.56 -22.30
N LYS A 67 5.70 -9.18 -21.50
CA LYS A 67 5.52 -8.80 -20.09
C LYS A 67 4.51 -7.66 -19.99
N PHE A 68 3.44 -7.86 -19.25
CA PHE A 68 2.35 -6.89 -19.10
C PHE A 68 2.68 -5.91 -17.97
N PHE A 69 3.00 -6.43 -16.79
CA PHE A 69 3.26 -5.61 -15.60
C PHE A 69 4.60 -4.88 -15.66
N ALA A 70 5.58 -5.34 -16.43
CA ALA A 70 6.86 -4.66 -16.59
C ALA A 70 6.71 -3.30 -17.30
N ASN A 71 5.72 -3.17 -18.19
CA ASN A 71 5.53 -1.99 -19.03
C ASN A 71 4.46 -1.03 -18.51
N ILE A 72 3.80 -1.37 -17.40
CA ILE A 72 2.75 -0.56 -16.80
C ILE A 72 3.30 0.26 -15.62
N GLU A 73 2.85 1.50 -15.49
CA GLU A 73 3.25 2.38 -14.39
C GLU A 73 2.69 1.84 -13.07
N LYS A 74 3.52 1.80 -12.02
CA LYS A 74 3.14 1.26 -10.71
C LYS A 74 2.99 2.40 -9.71
N LYS A 75 1.83 2.47 -9.07
CA LYS A 75 1.56 3.42 -7.98
C LYS A 75 1.27 2.64 -6.70
N PHE A 76 1.89 3.05 -5.61
CA PHE A 76 1.74 2.41 -4.31
C PHE A 76 1.02 3.40 -3.38
N ILE A 77 -0.08 2.96 -2.77
CA ILE A 77 -0.96 3.81 -1.97
C ILE A 77 -1.27 3.14 -0.64
N LEU A 78 -1.08 3.86 0.44
CA LEU A 78 -1.55 3.49 1.76
C LEU A 78 -2.76 4.36 2.14
N PHE A 79 -3.91 3.75 2.36
CA PHE A 79 -5.02 4.40 3.04
C PHE A 79 -5.01 4.07 4.53
N TYR A 80 -5.14 5.08 5.38
CA TYR A 80 -5.17 4.87 6.82
C TYR A 80 -6.17 5.76 7.54
N LYS A 81 -6.70 5.26 8.67
CA LYS A 81 -7.46 6.07 9.63
C LYS A 81 -6.55 6.55 10.77
N ASN A 82 -6.80 7.74 11.29
CA ASN A 82 -6.21 8.16 12.57
C ASN A 82 -6.80 7.32 13.71
N SER A 83 -5.95 6.90 14.65
CA SER A 83 -6.45 6.42 15.94
C SER A 83 -7.14 7.59 16.65
N PRO A 84 -8.27 7.36 17.33
CA PRO A 84 -8.81 8.37 18.24
C PRO A 84 -7.71 8.73 19.24
N ILE A 85 -7.22 9.97 19.16
CA ILE A 85 -6.27 10.48 20.13
C ILE A 85 -7.04 10.55 21.44
N ASN A 86 -6.66 9.76 22.44
CA ASN A 86 -7.11 9.99 23.81
C ASN A 86 -6.57 11.36 24.23
N LEU A 87 -7.39 12.40 24.07
CA LEU A 87 -7.07 13.79 24.38
C LEU A 87 -6.73 13.92 25.87
N LYS A 88 -5.44 13.92 26.19
CA LYS A 88 -4.91 14.70 27.31
C LYS A 88 -4.26 15.96 26.73
N SER A 89 -4.63 17.10 27.31
CA SER A 89 -4.54 18.44 26.73
C SER A 89 -3.15 18.91 26.31
N SER A 90 -3.14 19.58 25.15
CA SER A 90 -2.39 20.78 24.75
C SER A 90 -0.87 20.82 24.96
N LYS A 91 -0.12 20.54 23.89
CA LYS A 91 1.00 21.39 23.43
C LYS A 91 1.01 21.42 21.89
N GLU A 92 1.16 22.62 21.34
CA GLU A 92 1.16 22.92 19.90
C GLU A 92 2.10 22.00 19.12
N LEU A 93 1.54 21.24 18.17
CA LEU A 93 2.32 20.49 17.19
C LEU A 93 2.71 21.44 16.07
N LYS A 94 3.99 21.80 16.03
CA LYS A 94 4.63 22.43 14.88
C LYS A 94 4.37 21.55 13.66
N SER A 95 3.90 22.18 12.57
CA SER A 95 3.77 21.53 11.27
C SER A 95 5.12 20.94 10.84
N GLU A 96 5.23 19.62 10.86
CA GLU A 96 6.40 18.93 10.35
C GLU A 96 6.37 18.98 8.81
N LYS A 97 7.41 19.60 8.26
CA LYS A 97 7.71 19.58 6.83
C LYS A 97 7.95 18.12 6.41
N THR A 98 7.08 17.56 5.57
CA THR A 98 7.31 16.30 4.88
C THR A 98 8.50 16.47 3.92
N ASN A 99 9.63 15.90 4.31
CA ASN A 99 10.82 15.85 3.47
C ASN A 99 11.45 14.47 3.66
N LYS A 100 11.26 13.55 2.69
CA LYS A 100 12.09 12.36 2.39
C LYS A 100 11.36 11.44 1.41
N ASN A 101 12.00 11.13 0.27
CA ASN A 101 11.78 9.97 -0.62
C ASN A 101 10.71 8.96 -0.17
N GLU A 102 9.43 9.29 -0.33
CA GLU A 102 8.33 8.40 0.05
C GLU A 102 8.21 7.30 -1.01
N GLN A 103 8.29 6.03 -0.58
CA GLN A 103 8.18 4.88 -1.50
C GLN A 103 6.73 4.62 -1.95
N PHE A 104 5.76 5.24 -1.28
CA PHE A 104 4.33 5.11 -1.55
C PHE A 104 3.60 6.33 -1.01
N LYS A 105 2.49 6.71 -1.67
CA LYS A 105 1.66 7.84 -1.26
C LYS A 105 0.77 7.43 -0.10
N MET A 106 0.77 8.23 0.96
CA MET A 106 -0.07 8.01 2.12
C MET A 106 -1.28 8.93 2.08
N ILE A 107 -2.48 8.36 2.26
CA ILE A 107 -3.74 9.10 2.23
C ILE A 107 -4.52 8.77 3.50
N GLN A 108 -4.75 9.79 4.33
CA GLN A 108 -5.64 9.66 5.46
C GLN A 108 -7.10 9.65 4.97
N VAL A 109 -7.92 8.77 5.52
CA VAL A 109 -9.35 8.67 5.20
C VAL A 109 -10.16 8.79 6.49
N ASP A 110 -10.99 9.83 6.59
CA ASP A 110 -11.97 9.94 7.67
C ASP A 110 -13.28 9.23 7.29
N ASN A 111 -14.21 9.09 8.25
CA ASN A 111 -15.47 8.37 7.98
C ASN A 111 -16.26 9.07 6.86
N ASP A 112 -16.80 8.26 5.95
CA ASP A 112 -17.68 8.65 4.83
C ASP A 112 -17.06 9.58 3.76
N GLN A 113 -15.73 9.75 3.77
CA GLN A 113 -15.05 10.49 2.71
C GLN A 113 -14.88 9.66 1.44
N ILE A 114 -15.29 10.24 0.30
CA ILE A 114 -14.94 9.73 -1.03
C ILE A 114 -13.57 10.30 -1.39
N VAL A 115 -12.58 9.41 -1.54
CA VAL A 115 -11.27 9.80 -2.07
C VAL A 115 -11.21 9.52 -3.56
N THR A 116 -10.99 10.58 -4.32
CA THR A 116 -10.80 10.49 -5.77
C THR A 116 -9.32 10.35 -6.09
N ILE A 117 -8.93 9.31 -6.84
CA ILE A 117 -7.53 8.99 -7.20
C ILE A 117 -7.02 9.86 -8.37
N ASN A 118 -7.79 10.87 -8.80
CA ASN A 118 -7.56 11.64 -10.03
C ASN A 118 -6.25 12.43 -10.08
N GLU A 119 -5.54 12.61 -8.96
CA GLU A 119 -4.35 13.48 -8.84
C GLU A 119 -3.15 12.74 -8.20
N LEU A 120 -2.92 11.48 -8.57
CA LEU A 120 -1.69 10.76 -8.21
C LEU A 120 -0.60 10.87 -9.28
N GLU A 121 -0.57 11.96 -10.05
CA GLU A 121 0.50 12.24 -11.03
C GLU A 121 1.87 12.27 -10.34
#